data_AF-A0AAX4H7J1-F1
#
_entry.id   AF-A0AAX4H7J1-F1
#
_cell.length_a   1.000
_cell.length_b   1.000
_cell.length_c   1.000
_cell.angle_alpha   90.00
_cell.angle_beta   90.00
_cell.angle_gamma   90.00
#
_symmetry.space_group_name_H-M   'P 1'
#
loop_
_entity.id
_entity.type
_entity.pdbx_description
1 polymer ?
#
loop_
_entity_poly.entity_id
_entity_poly.type
_entity_poly.pdbx_seq_one_letter_code
_entity_poly.pdbx_strand_id
1 'polypeptide(L)'
;MDLLRSQFSRLRQSLPQPQQMPGNYPSSPRQELSWYVQVSKQVNYILITPLALCVRALMSVLSLLFKTLYVLDKPRESSSDVRATSALLNDPIRRAEQFVAELEENLPITQQQQPSFPGQAVTNLPPFFQGSYSLALYMANTRAKFLFVYLTNSHTEGSKSLFEKVITNKKFNELVSDTEKTIIWGGDVAQAEAYQLATNLNISKFPMLGLLCLTRATKMTPEGPTKEAARISLVLKIQGGIRDSADVGALIHSKFVKKMMRYEPELALIRAELRERLAEEQLRRTQQENFQKSLQQDKLKKMRKEKEELLVKYLKWRQPHILRIVAGEATSPTLRVAFKFENGQRVTLNFSQESSIEDLFTYVELSIRNMLNSHYEVLLSDEEAQSLFNKQARDYKCRLTSSVPPRSSLNEYPLTTLVKDVPFITPSGLLMVESMEDN
;
A
#
# COMPACT_ATOMS: atom_id res chain seq x y z
N MET A 1 20.86 13.01 43.58
CA MET A 1 19.50 13.57 43.51
C MET A 1 18.85 13.78 44.87
N ASP A 2 19.33 13.17 45.96
CA ASP A 2 18.74 13.35 47.30
C ASP A 2 19.20 14.60 48.07
N LEU A 3 20.31 15.23 47.67
CA LEU A 3 20.80 16.47 48.28
C LEU A 3 20.05 17.73 47.81
N LEU A 4 19.48 17.72 46.61
CA LEU A 4 18.65 18.84 46.11
C LEU A 4 17.27 18.82 46.76
N ARG A 5 16.76 17.64 47.13
CA ARG A 5 15.43 17.49 47.76
C ARG A 5 15.39 18.02 49.19
N SER A 6 16.51 17.96 49.92
CA SER A 6 16.62 18.47 51.30
C SER A 6 16.79 19.99 51.38
N GLN A 7 17.28 20.64 50.32
CA GLN A 7 17.36 22.10 50.27
C GLN A 7 16.01 22.74 49.95
N PHE A 8 15.18 22.12 49.10
CA PHE A 8 13.83 22.60 48.80
C PHE A 8 12.86 22.47 49.97
N SER A 9 13.07 21.54 50.92
CA SER A 9 12.22 21.41 52.10
C SER A 9 12.50 22.49 53.17
N ARG A 10 13.75 22.98 53.27
CA ARG A 10 14.11 24.07 54.20
C ARG A 10 13.60 25.43 53.74
N LEU A 11 13.54 25.68 52.42
CA LEU A 11 13.00 26.92 51.85
C LEU A 11 11.48 27.06 52.00
N ARG A 12 10.75 25.98 52.33
CA ARG A 12 9.30 26.02 52.55
C ARG A 12 8.90 26.37 53.98
N GLN A 13 9.84 26.34 54.92
CA GLN A 13 9.59 26.65 56.34
C GLN A 13 9.73 28.13 56.70
N SER A 14 10.12 28.99 55.76
CA SER A 14 10.34 30.43 55.97
C SER A 14 9.36 31.30 55.19
N LEU A 15 8.05 31.01 55.27
CA LEU A 15 6.99 31.92 54.83
C LEU A 15 6.16 32.31 56.05
N PRO A 16 5.96 33.63 56.31
CA PRO A 16 5.23 34.09 57.48
C PRO A 16 3.76 33.70 57.40
N GLN A 17 3.19 33.30 58.54
CA GLN A 17 1.76 32.97 58.66
C GLN A 17 0.89 34.18 58.30
N PRO A 18 -0.20 34.01 57.53
CA PRO A 18 -1.15 35.09 57.29
C PRO A 18 -1.90 35.44 58.58
N GLN A 19 -1.96 36.74 58.86
CA GLN A 19 -2.65 37.37 59.98
C GLN A 19 -4.11 36.91 60.07
N GLN A 20 -4.54 36.58 61.29
CA GLN A 20 -5.93 36.26 61.63
C GLN A 20 -6.80 37.52 61.52
N MET A 21 -7.76 37.52 60.60
CA MET A 21 -8.88 38.47 60.62
C MET A 21 -10.02 37.93 61.51
N PRO A 22 -10.71 38.79 62.29
CA PRO A 22 -11.74 38.34 63.22
C PRO A 22 -13.02 38.00 62.47
N GLY A 23 -13.53 36.77 62.64
CA GLY A 23 -14.84 36.38 62.12
C GLY A 23 -14.94 35.00 61.46
N ASN A 24 -14.20 33.98 61.92
CA ASN A 24 -14.42 32.61 61.43
C ASN A 24 -14.72 31.64 62.59
N TYR A 25 -15.83 30.92 62.46
CA TYR A 25 -16.32 29.91 63.41
C TYR A 25 -15.35 28.71 63.52
N PRO A 26 -15.32 27.99 64.66
CA PRO A 26 -14.50 26.80 64.78
C PRO A 26 -15.06 25.70 63.87
N SER A 27 -14.27 25.27 62.88
CA SER A 27 -14.56 24.05 62.12
C SER A 27 -14.39 22.84 63.05
N SER A 28 -15.41 21.99 63.10
CA SER A 28 -15.39 20.71 63.82
C SER A 28 -14.20 19.84 63.40
N PRO A 29 -13.64 19.00 64.29
CA PRO A 29 -12.49 18.18 63.97
C PRO A 29 -12.86 17.16 62.89
N ARG A 30 -12.29 17.32 61.68
CA ARG A 30 -12.25 16.25 60.67
C ARG A 30 -11.39 15.12 61.22
N GLN A 31 -12.05 14.09 61.73
CA GLN A 31 -11.44 12.81 62.01
C GLN A 31 -11.16 12.14 60.65
N GLU A 32 -9.98 12.38 60.08
CA GLU A 32 -9.52 11.63 58.91
C GLU A 32 -9.19 10.19 59.32
N LEU A 33 -10.16 9.29 59.16
CA LEU A 33 -9.99 7.84 59.36
C LEU A 33 -9.20 7.25 58.19
N SER A 34 -7.88 7.51 58.19
CA SER A 34 -6.86 7.04 57.24
C SER A 34 -6.94 5.53 56.93
N TRP A 35 -7.33 4.71 57.90
CA TRP A 35 -7.43 3.26 57.72
C TRP A 35 -8.54 2.84 56.75
N TYR A 36 -9.63 3.60 56.61
CA TYR A 36 -10.75 3.23 55.72
C TYR A 36 -10.39 3.41 54.25
N VAL A 37 -9.59 4.42 53.91
CA VAL A 37 -9.09 4.66 52.54
C VAL A 37 -8.05 3.59 52.14
N GLN A 38 -7.27 3.11 53.11
CA GLN A 38 -6.26 2.08 52.86
C GLN A 38 -6.90 0.69 52.76
N VAL A 39 -7.87 0.37 53.62
CA VAL A 39 -8.65 -0.87 53.56
C VAL A 39 -9.53 -0.92 52.31
N SER A 40 -10.22 0.16 51.95
CA SER A 40 -11.03 0.19 50.72
C SER A 40 -10.19 0.01 49.45
N LYS A 41 -8.98 0.58 49.39
CA LYS A 41 -8.04 0.34 48.27
C LYS A 41 -7.54 -1.10 48.22
N GLN A 42 -7.21 -1.70 49.36
CA GLN A 42 -6.78 -3.11 49.41
C GLN A 42 -7.92 -4.06 49.04
N VAL A 43 -9.14 -3.81 49.54
CA VAL A 43 -10.33 -4.60 49.19
C VAL A 43 -10.66 -4.45 47.71
N ASN A 44 -10.57 -3.24 47.14
CA ASN A 44 -10.78 -3.05 45.70
C ASN A 44 -9.75 -3.82 44.87
N TYR A 45 -8.49 -3.81 45.28
CA TYR A 45 -7.44 -4.56 44.56
C TYR A 45 -7.65 -6.07 44.69
N ILE A 46 -8.00 -6.56 45.87
CA ILE A 46 -8.22 -7.99 46.13
C ILE A 46 -9.49 -8.51 45.44
N LEU A 47 -10.54 -7.69 45.31
CA LEU A 47 -11.82 -8.13 44.73
C LEU A 47 -11.92 -7.86 43.21
N ILE A 48 -11.50 -6.68 42.75
CA ILE A 48 -11.66 -6.28 41.33
C ILE A 48 -10.62 -6.95 40.44
N THR A 49 -9.38 -7.12 40.90
CA THR A 49 -8.35 -7.72 40.04
C THR A 49 -8.61 -9.18 39.65
N PRO A 50 -9.04 -10.10 40.56
CA PRO A 50 -9.41 -11.45 40.14
C PRO A 50 -10.69 -11.45 39.30
N LEU A 51 -11.66 -10.56 39.60
CA LEU A 51 -12.88 -10.45 38.80
C LEU A 51 -12.58 -10.01 37.36
N ALA A 52 -11.70 -9.02 37.17
CA ALA A 52 -11.28 -8.56 35.85
C ALA A 52 -10.48 -9.64 35.09
N LEU A 53 -9.69 -10.45 35.80
CA LEU A 53 -8.96 -11.57 35.22
C LEU A 53 -9.91 -12.70 34.80
N CYS A 54 -10.93 -12.99 35.61
CA CYS A 54 -12.02 -13.90 35.26
C CYS A 54 -12.80 -13.41 34.04
N VAL A 55 -13.17 -12.12 33.96
CA VAL A 55 -13.87 -11.56 32.79
C VAL A 55 -13.00 -11.65 31.53
N ARG A 56 -11.68 -11.40 31.62
CA ARG A 56 -10.77 -11.58 30.48
C ARG A 56 -10.65 -13.03 30.05
N ALA A 57 -10.59 -13.97 30.99
CA ALA A 57 -10.59 -15.40 30.69
C ALA A 57 -11.91 -15.83 30.04
N LEU A 58 -13.05 -15.29 30.51
CA LEU A 58 -14.36 -15.56 29.93
C LEU A 58 -14.46 -15.00 28.50
N MET A 59 -13.97 -13.79 28.27
CA MET A 59 -13.90 -13.18 26.94
C MET A 59 -12.93 -13.92 26.00
N SER A 60 -11.83 -14.49 26.51
CA SER A 60 -10.90 -15.27 25.67
C SER A 60 -11.50 -16.61 25.25
N VAL A 61 -12.17 -17.30 26.18
CA VAL A 61 -12.94 -18.53 25.91
C VAL A 61 -14.09 -18.24 24.96
N LEU A 62 -14.80 -17.14 25.16
CA LEU A 62 -15.86 -16.69 24.25
C LEU A 62 -15.30 -16.37 22.85
N SER A 63 -14.12 -15.75 22.75
CA SER A 63 -13.46 -15.52 21.46
C SER A 63 -13.03 -16.81 20.78
N LEU A 64 -12.61 -17.82 21.56
CA LEU A 64 -12.30 -19.15 21.04
C LEU A 64 -13.56 -19.83 20.54
N LEU A 65 -14.66 -19.77 21.28
CA LEU A 65 -15.97 -20.29 20.88
C LEU A 65 -16.50 -19.58 19.63
N PHE A 66 -16.36 -18.25 19.53
CA PHE A 66 -16.70 -17.54 18.30
C PHE A 66 -15.78 -17.94 17.15
N LYS A 67 -14.48 -18.15 17.37
CA LYS A 67 -13.59 -18.65 16.30
C LYS A 67 -13.94 -20.07 15.88
N THR A 68 -14.29 -20.96 16.81
CA THR A 68 -14.70 -22.33 16.46
C THR A 68 -16.06 -22.36 15.78
N LEU A 69 -17.03 -21.57 16.25
CA LEU A 69 -18.32 -21.40 15.58
C LEU A 69 -18.17 -20.73 14.21
N TYR A 70 -17.30 -19.74 14.06
CA TYR A 70 -17.03 -19.10 12.77
C TYR A 70 -16.26 -20.01 11.81
N VAL A 71 -15.48 -20.96 12.32
CA VAL A 71 -14.85 -22.03 11.53
C VAL A 71 -15.83 -23.17 11.22
N LEU A 72 -16.86 -23.38 12.05
CA LEU A 72 -17.94 -24.33 11.80
C LEU A 72 -19.04 -23.75 10.87
N ASP A 73 -19.16 -22.43 10.82
CA ASP A 73 -20.00 -21.65 9.90
C ASP A 73 -19.27 -21.23 8.61
N LYS A 74 -17.97 -21.60 8.49
CA LYS A 74 -17.38 -21.76 7.17
C LYS A 74 -18.02 -23.00 6.55
N PRO A 75 -18.76 -22.89 5.43
CA PRO A 75 -19.33 -24.06 4.80
C PRO A 75 -18.19 -25.00 4.40
N ARG A 76 -18.21 -26.22 4.95
CA ARG A 76 -17.47 -27.37 4.44
C ARG A 76 -17.64 -27.42 2.93
N GLU A 77 -16.53 -27.29 2.20
CA GLU A 77 -16.46 -27.60 0.79
C GLU A 77 -16.82 -29.07 0.58
N SER A 78 -18.07 -29.32 0.22
CA SER A 78 -18.52 -30.59 -0.35
C SER A 78 -19.71 -30.32 -1.26
N SER A 79 -19.57 -30.71 -2.53
CA SER A 79 -20.50 -30.59 -3.67
C SER A 79 -20.64 -29.20 -4.30
N SER A 80 -20.04 -29.06 -5.49
CA SER A 80 -19.74 -27.83 -6.23
C SER A 80 -20.82 -27.35 -7.21
N ASP A 81 -21.95 -28.03 -7.37
CA ASP A 81 -22.72 -27.82 -8.62
C ASP A 81 -24.02 -26.99 -8.45
N VAL A 82 -24.51 -26.77 -7.22
CA VAL A 82 -25.82 -26.08 -7.00
C VAL A 82 -25.69 -24.63 -6.50
N ARG A 83 -24.52 -24.22 -5.97
CA ARG A 83 -24.28 -22.81 -5.55
C ARG A 83 -23.66 -21.93 -6.62
N ALA A 84 -22.96 -22.51 -7.59
CA ALA A 84 -22.43 -21.74 -8.72
C ALA A 84 -23.58 -21.10 -9.51
N THR A 85 -24.71 -21.80 -9.66
CA THR A 85 -25.89 -21.25 -10.32
C THR A 85 -26.54 -20.12 -9.54
N SER A 86 -26.69 -20.21 -8.20
CA SER A 86 -27.32 -19.15 -7.39
C SER A 86 -26.42 -17.93 -7.16
N ALA A 87 -25.11 -18.09 -7.07
CA ALA A 87 -24.15 -16.99 -6.99
C ALA A 87 -23.97 -16.27 -8.34
N LEU A 88 -23.95 -17.01 -9.46
CA LEU A 88 -23.99 -16.43 -10.81
C LEU A 88 -25.37 -15.85 -11.17
N LEU A 89 -26.46 -16.39 -10.61
CA LEU A 89 -27.81 -15.82 -10.71
C LEU A 89 -27.94 -14.52 -9.93
N ASN A 90 -27.17 -14.35 -8.85
CA ASN A 90 -27.19 -13.15 -8.01
C ASN A 90 -26.20 -12.07 -8.40
N ASP A 91 -25.52 -12.20 -9.54
CA ASP A 91 -24.59 -11.20 -10.03
C ASP A 91 -25.34 -9.91 -10.45
N PRO A 92 -25.17 -8.78 -9.74
CA PRO A 92 -25.87 -7.54 -10.06
C PRO A 92 -25.45 -6.97 -11.42
N ILE A 93 -24.25 -7.30 -11.89
CA ILE A 93 -23.74 -6.80 -13.18
C ILE A 93 -24.51 -7.46 -14.33
N ARG A 94 -24.62 -8.79 -14.34
CA ARG A 94 -25.40 -9.53 -15.36
C ARG A 94 -26.86 -9.13 -15.39
N ARG A 95 -27.44 -8.79 -14.24
CA ARG A 95 -28.83 -8.31 -14.16
C ARG A 95 -29.02 -6.92 -14.76
N ALA A 96 -28.05 -6.03 -14.57
CA ALA A 96 -28.05 -4.73 -15.25
C ALA A 96 -27.89 -4.91 -16.76
N GLU A 97 -27.02 -5.82 -17.21
CA GLU A 97 -26.87 -6.16 -18.64
C GLU A 97 -28.16 -6.76 -19.23
N GLN A 98 -28.78 -7.72 -18.55
CA GLN A 98 -30.06 -8.31 -18.96
C GLN A 98 -31.16 -7.26 -19.03
N PHE A 99 -31.21 -6.35 -18.07
CA PHE A 99 -32.16 -5.25 -18.07
C PHE A 99 -31.96 -4.31 -19.26
N VAL A 100 -30.71 -3.96 -19.58
CA VAL A 100 -30.41 -3.14 -20.77
C VAL A 100 -30.81 -3.87 -22.06
N ALA A 101 -30.53 -5.17 -22.16
CA ALA A 101 -30.94 -5.98 -23.31
C ALA A 101 -32.48 -6.05 -23.46
N GLU A 102 -33.22 -6.18 -22.35
CA GLU A 102 -34.68 -6.14 -22.35
C GLU A 102 -35.21 -4.77 -22.79
N LEU A 103 -34.56 -3.67 -22.38
CA LEU A 103 -34.92 -2.33 -22.86
C LEU A 103 -34.67 -2.18 -24.37
N GLU A 104 -33.58 -2.75 -24.89
CA GLU A 104 -33.26 -2.74 -26.33
C GLU A 104 -34.27 -3.57 -27.14
N GLU A 105 -34.72 -4.71 -26.61
CA GLU A 105 -35.75 -5.55 -27.24
C GLU A 105 -37.12 -4.84 -27.30
N ASN A 106 -37.44 -4.03 -26.29
CA ASN A 106 -38.68 -3.25 -26.23
C ASN A 106 -38.67 -2.00 -27.14
N LEU A 107 -37.59 -1.70 -27.86
CA LEU A 107 -37.56 -0.62 -28.85
C LEU A 107 -38.34 -1.02 -30.12
N PRO A 108 -39.06 -0.08 -30.77
CA PRO A 108 -39.82 -0.37 -31.98
C PRO A 108 -38.91 -0.85 -33.13
N ILE A 109 -39.38 -1.83 -33.92
CA ILE A 109 -38.64 -2.61 -34.94
C ILE A 109 -37.83 -1.74 -35.93
N THR A 110 -38.32 -0.54 -36.29
CA THR A 110 -37.61 0.43 -37.15
C THR A 110 -36.26 0.86 -36.58
N GLN A 111 -36.07 0.78 -35.27
CA GLN A 111 -34.87 1.19 -34.55
C GLN A 111 -33.89 0.02 -34.32
N GLN A 112 -34.37 -1.23 -34.42
CA GLN A 112 -33.56 -2.44 -34.28
C GLN A 112 -32.79 -2.81 -35.55
N GLN A 113 -33.22 -2.28 -36.72
CA GLN A 113 -32.66 -2.61 -38.04
C GLN A 113 -31.52 -1.67 -38.52
N GLN A 114 -31.08 -0.69 -37.72
CA GLN A 114 -29.90 0.09 -38.08
C GLN A 114 -28.64 -0.78 -37.89
N PRO A 115 -27.79 -0.94 -38.92
CA PRO A 115 -26.61 -1.80 -38.81
C PRO A 115 -25.67 -1.25 -37.73
N SER A 116 -25.52 -2.01 -36.66
CA SER A 116 -24.59 -1.74 -35.56
C SER A 116 -23.15 -1.99 -36.03
N PHE A 117 -22.45 -0.92 -36.41
CA PHE A 117 -20.99 -0.97 -36.48
C PHE A 117 -20.43 -1.09 -35.06
N PRO A 118 -19.36 -1.89 -34.83
CA PRO A 118 -18.79 -2.07 -33.50
C PRO A 118 -18.27 -0.73 -32.98
N GLY A 119 -18.97 -0.15 -31.99
CA GLY A 119 -18.62 1.14 -31.37
C GLY A 119 -19.71 2.22 -31.43
N GLN A 120 -20.82 2.03 -32.15
CA GLN A 120 -21.97 2.94 -32.10
C GLN A 120 -23.07 2.38 -31.20
N ALA A 121 -23.37 3.09 -30.11
CA ALA A 121 -24.56 2.85 -29.30
C ALA A 121 -25.81 2.94 -30.19
N VAL A 122 -26.80 2.06 -29.93
CA VAL A 122 -28.13 2.11 -30.54
C VAL A 122 -28.59 3.57 -30.48
N THR A 123 -28.82 4.20 -31.64
CA THR A 123 -28.86 5.67 -31.80
C THR A 123 -29.93 6.39 -30.95
N ASN A 124 -30.81 5.63 -30.30
CA ASN A 124 -31.93 6.14 -29.52
C ASN A 124 -31.95 5.72 -28.03
N LEU A 125 -30.95 4.98 -27.53
CA LEU A 125 -30.86 4.65 -26.10
C LEU A 125 -29.68 5.38 -25.43
N PRO A 126 -29.86 5.96 -24.23
CA PRO A 126 -28.75 6.57 -23.51
C PRO A 126 -27.76 5.49 -23.04
N PRO A 127 -26.47 5.81 -22.85
CA PRO A 127 -25.46 4.84 -22.45
C PRO A 127 -25.67 4.39 -20.99
N PHE A 128 -26.43 3.30 -20.82
CA PHE A 128 -26.69 2.70 -19.51
C PHE A 128 -25.42 2.11 -18.90
N PHE A 129 -25.24 2.37 -17.61
CA PHE A 129 -24.14 1.84 -16.84
C PHE A 129 -24.33 0.35 -16.57
N GLN A 130 -23.49 -0.47 -17.19
CA GLN A 130 -23.47 -1.93 -17.06
C GLN A 130 -22.77 -2.36 -15.76
N GLY A 131 -23.41 -2.12 -14.62
CA GLY A 131 -22.89 -2.50 -13.31
C GLY A 131 -23.91 -2.35 -12.20
N SER A 132 -23.52 -2.69 -10.97
CA SER A 132 -24.35 -2.50 -9.78
C SER A 132 -24.66 -1.03 -9.52
N TYR A 133 -25.84 -0.75 -8.95
CA TYR A 133 -26.20 0.58 -8.45
C TYR A 133 -25.19 1.11 -7.44
N SER A 134 -24.67 0.25 -6.56
CA SER A 134 -23.66 0.64 -5.56
C SER A 134 -22.39 1.18 -6.21
N LEU A 135 -21.97 0.58 -7.34
CA LEU A 135 -20.82 1.05 -8.11
C LEU A 135 -21.14 2.37 -8.82
N ALA A 136 -22.32 2.49 -9.44
CA ALA A 136 -22.76 3.74 -10.06
C ALA A 136 -22.82 4.90 -9.04
N LEU A 137 -23.32 4.63 -7.83
CA LEU A 137 -23.39 5.57 -6.72
C LEU A 137 -21.99 5.98 -6.24
N TYR A 138 -21.08 5.01 -6.11
CA TYR A 138 -19.69 5.27 -5.76
C TYR A 138 -19.01 6.17 -6.80
N MET A 139 -19.22 5.90 -8.09
CA MET A 139 -18.68 6.72 -9.18
C MET A 139 -19.29 8.14 -9.17
N ALA A 140 -20.58 8.27 -8.92
CA ALA A 140 -21.25 9.56 -8.83
C ALA A 140 -20.72 10.39 -7.65
N ASN A 141 -20.46 9.75 -6.52
CA ASN A 141 -19.92 10.41 -5.32
C ASN A 141 -18.44 10.80 -5.49
N THR A 142 -17.60 9.87 -5.97
CA THR A 142 -16.15 10.09 -6.11
C THR A 142 -15.77 11.01 -7.24
N ARG A 143 -16.55 11.05 -8.33
CA ARG A 143 -16.28 11.91 -9.49
C ARG A 143 -17.23 13.11 -9.58
N ALA A 144 -18.09 13.30 -8.58
CA ALA A 144 -19.09 14.36 -8.53
C ALA A 144 -19.90 14.47 -9.84
N LYS A 145 -20.50 13.35 -10.27
CA LYS A 145 -21.33 13.26 -11.47
C LYS A 145 -22.82 13.29 -11.12
N PHE A 146 -23.64 13.65 -12.10
CA PHE A 146 -25.09 13.44 -12.01
C PHE A 146 -25.40 11.96 -12.23
N LEU A 147 -26.22 11.39 -11.35
CA LEU A 147 -26.68 10.01 -11.46
C LEU A 147 -28.17 9.99 -11.74
N PHE A 148 -28.53 9.48 -12.92
CA PHE A 148 -29.89 9.17 -13.29
C PHE A 148 -30.20 7.73 -12.86
N VAL A 149 -31.32 7.54 -12.18
CA VAL A 149 -31.81 6.24 -11.75
C VAL A 149 -33.15 5.99 -12.41
N TYR A 150 -33.23 4.96 -13.23
CA TYR A 150 -34.44 4.52 -13.89
C TYR A 150 -34.94 3.21 -13.27
N LEU A 151 -36.11 3.23 -12.65
CA LEU A 151 -36.72 2.04 -12.04
C LEU A 151 -38.01 1.68 -12.75
N THR A 152 -38.12 0.42 -13.17
CA THR A 152 -39.31 -0.13 -13.82
C THR A 152 -39.99 -1.17 -12.95
N ASN A 153 -41.22 -1.51 -13.32
CA ASN A 153 -41.90 -2.69 -12.84
C ASN A 153 -42.66 -3.30 -14.04
N SER A 154 -42.30 -4.52 -14.42
CA SER A 154 -42.90 -5.23 -15.57
C SER A 154 -44.43 -5.40 -15.45
N HIS A 155 -44.97 -5.45 -14.23
CA HIS A 155 -46.39 -5.67 -13.97
C HIS A 155 -47.26 -4.40 -14.03
N THR A 156 -46.68 -3.22 -14.19
CA THR A 156 -47.44 -1.95 -14.17
C THR A 156 -47.73 -1.46 -15.60
N GLU A 157 -49.01 -1.22 -15.92
CA GLU A 157 -49.50 -0.80 -17.25
C GLU A 157 -48.89 0.54 -17.75
N GLY A 158 -48.35 1.36 -16.85
CA GLY A 158 -47.66 2.62 -17.17
C GLY A 158 -46.16 2.51 -17.45
N SER A 159 -45.56 1.33 -17.32
CA SER A 159 -44.10 1.09 -17.40
C SER A 159 -43.48 1.55 -18.72
N LYS A 160 -44.20 1.38 -19.83
CA LYS A 160 -43.72 1.69 -21.19
C LYS A 160 -43.78 3.19 -21.53
N SER A 161 -44.74 3.91 -20.97
CA SER A 161 -45.00 5.32 -21.34
C SER A 161 -43.83 6.27 -21.03
N LEU A 162 -43.09 6.04 -19.94
CA LEU A 162 -41.94 6.89 -19.57
C LEU A 162 -40.70 6.50 -20.38
N PHE A 163 -40.53 5.20 -20.65
CA PHE A 163 -39.46 4.70 -21.51
C PHE A 163 -39.55 5.28 -22.93
N GLU A 164 -40.68 5.03 -23.61
CA GLU A 164 -40.90 5.42 -25.00
C GLU A 164 -40.85 6.93 -25.22
N LYS A 165 -41.38 7.71 -24.26
CA LYS A 165 -41.52 9.16 -24.42
C LYS A 165 -40.28 9.94 -23.95
N VAL A 166 -39.67 9.53 -22.84
CA VAL A 166 -38.56 10.29 -22.21
C VAL A 166 -37.21 9.65 -22.47
N ILE A 167 -37.05 8.35 -22.22
CA ILE A 167 -35.75 7.67 -22.36
C ILE A 167 -35.34 7.59 -23.82
N THR A 168 -36.27 7.29 -24.74
CA THR A 168 -36.01 7.26 -26.19
C THR A 168 -35.91 8.66 -26.82
N ASN A 169 -36.14 9.73 -26.04
CA ASN A 169 -36.12 11.09 -26.57
C ASN A 169 -34.69 11.55 -26.89
N LYS A 170 -34.46 12.05 -28.10
CA LYS A 170 -33.16 12.59 -28.52
C LYS A 170 -32.61 13.66 -27.57
N LYS A 171 -33.45 14.55 -27.06
CA LYS A 171 -33.04 15.62 -26.12
C LYS A 171 -32.55 15.05 -24.78
N PHE A 172 -33.11 13.93 -24.35
CA PHE A 172 -32.64 13.23 -23.14
C PHE A 172 -31.33 12.49 -23.41
N ASN A 173 -31.21 11.85 -24.56
CA ASN A 173 -29.97 11.18 -24.95
C ASN A 173 -28.80 12.17 -25.07
N GLU A 174 -29.00 13.33 -25.67
CA GLU A 174 -27.99 14.41 -25.73
C GLU A 174 -27.53 14.85 -24.33
N LEU A 175 -28.44 14.88 -23.35
CA LEU A 175 -28.13 15.23 -21.96
C LEU A 175 -27.26 14.18 -21.27
N VAL A 176 -27.48 12.90 -21.57
CA VAL A 176 -26.80 11.75 -20.94
C VAL A 176 -25.58 11.26 -21.74
N SER A 177 -25.43 11.71 -22.99
CA SER A 177 -24.31 11.36 -23.87
C SER A 177 -22.97 11.83 -23.31
N ASP A 178 -22.97 12.91 -22.51
CA ASP A 178 -21.78 13.35 -21.77
C ASP A 178 -21.51 12.42 -20.58
N THR A 179 -20.80 11.32 -20.85
CA THR A 179 -20.40 10.30 -19.86
C THR A 179 -19.42 10.84 -18.83
N GLU A 180 -18.77 11.98 -19.06
CA GLU A 180 -17.92 12.62 -18.06
C GLU A 180 -18.75 13.27 -16.96
N LYS A 181 -19.88 13.89 -17.31
CA LYS A 181 -20.74 14.61 -16.36
C LYS A 181 -21.88 13.78 -15.80
N THR A 182 -22.37 12.80 -16.55
CA THR A 182 -23.59 12.05 -16.23
C THR A 182 -23.36 10.55 -16.25
N ILE A 183 -24.14 9.83 -15.43
CA ILE A 183 -24.24 8.38 -15.39
C ILE A 183 -25.74 8.07 -15.35
N ILE A 184 -26.21 7.10 -16.14
CA ILE A 184 -27.55 6.55 -16.03
C ILE A 184 -27.48 5.09 -15.64
N TRP A 185 -28.23 4.71 -14.61
CA TRP A 185 -28.38 3.33 -14.16
C TRP A 185 -29.86 2.96 -14.19
N GLY A 186 -30.15 1.74 -14.59
CA GLY A 186 -31.51 1.23 -14.69
C GLY A 186 -31.63 -0.15 -14.04
N GLY A 187 -32.80 -0.43 -13.47
CA GLY A 187 -33.09 -1.76 -12.92
C GLY A 187 -34.58 -1.99 -12.73
N ASP A 188 -34.97 -3.25 -12.78
CA ASP A 188 -36.35 -3.68 -12.53
C ASP A 188 -36.58 -3.97 -11.05
N VAL A 189 -37.72 -3.53 -10.52
CA VAL A 189 -38.08 -3.63 -9.08
C VAL A 189 -38.30 -5.08 -8.64
N ALA A 190 -38.46 -6.02 -9.57
CA ALA A 190 -38.41 -7.46 -9.25
C ALA A 190 -37.05 -7.87 -8.64
N GLN A 191 -35.99 -7.09 -8.88
CA GLN A 191 -34.66 -7.33 -8.35
C GLN A 191 -34.48 -6.71 -6.95
N ALA A 192 -33.79 -7.42 -6.07
CA ALA A 192 -33.57 -6.97 -4.68
C ALA A 192 -32.84 -5.61 -4.59
N GLU A 193 -31.86 -5.35 -5.46
CA GLU A 193 -31.10 -4.08 -5.47
C GLU A 193 -32.00 -2.89 -5.83
N ALA A 194 -32.79 -3.02 -6.89
CA ALA A 194 -33.76 -2.01 -7.33
C ALA A 194 -34.89 -1.81 -6.31
N TYR A 195 -35.38 -2.87 -5.68
CA TYR A 195 -36.41 -2.80 -4.64
C TYR A 195 -35.92 -2.06 -3.38
N GLN A 196 -34.70 -2.38 -2.92
CA GLN A 196 -34.08 -1.67 -1.80
C GLN A 196 -33.88 -0.19 -2.14
N LEU A 197 -33.42 0.12 -3.35
CA LEU A 197 -33.28 1.49 -3.82
C LEU A 197 -34.62 2.23 -3.86
N ALA A 198 -35.68 1.60 -4.36
CA ALA A 198 -37.02 2.18 -4.40
C ALA A 198 -37.52 2.54 -2.99
N THR A 199 -37.27 1.64 -2.03
CA THR A 199 -37.61 1.84 -0.61
C THR A 199 -36.80 3.01 -0.03
N ASN A 200 -35.49 3.03 -0.25
CA ASN A 200 -34.61 4.09 0.25
C ASN A 200 -34.96 5.49 -0.30
N LEU A 201 -35.44 5.57 -1.55
CA LEU A 201 -35.85 6.82 -2.19
C LEU A 201 -37.34 7.17 -1.95
N ASN A 202 -38.05 6.36 -1.14
CA ASN A 202 -39.48 6.47 -0.88
C ASN A 202 -40.29 6.59 -2.18
N ILE A 203 -40.16 5.58 -3.04
CA ILE A 203 -40.84 5.49 -4.34
C ILE A 203 -42.01 4.53 -4.23
N SER A 204 -43.21 5.02 -4.50
CA SER A 204 -44.45 4.25 -4.43
C SER A 204 -45.11 4.00 -5.80
N LYS A 205 -44.70 4.70 -6.85
CA LYS A 205 -45.26 4.59 -8.20
C LYS A 205 -44.16 4.35 -9.23
N PHE A 206 -44.40 3.38 -10.10
CA PHE A 206 -43.51 3.00 -11.21
C PHE A 206 -44.20 3.29 -12.56
N PRO A 207 -43.44 3.60 -13.63
CA PRO A 207 -41.98 3.75 -13.68
C PRO A 207 -41.49 5.03 -12.98
N MET A 208 -40.23 5.06 -12.56
CA MET A 208 -39.63 6.20 -11.86
C MET A 208 -38.31 6.61 -12.51
N LEU A 209 -38.13 7.91 -12.73
CA LEU A 209 -36.87 8.51 -13.16
C LEU A 209 -36.40 9.54 -12.13
N GLY A 210 -35.27 9.24 -11.49
CA GLY A 210 -34.65 10.04 -10.44
C GLY A 210 -33.36 10.68 -10.91
N LEU A 211 -33.07 11.89 -10.43
CA LEU A 211 -31.80 12.58 -10.59
C LEU A 211 -31.17 12.78 -9.22
N LEU A 212 -29.99 12.20 -9.02
CA LEU A 212 -29.17 12.36 -7.83
C LEU A 212 -27.93 13.18 -8.18
N CYS A 213 -27.50 14.05 -7.27
CA CYS A 213 -26.21 14.73 -7.38
C CYS A 213 -25.64 15.02 -6.00
N LEU A 214 -24.35 15.36 -5.97
CA LEU A 214 -23.68 15.81 -4.77
C LEU A 214 -24.09 17.24 -4.45
N THR A 215 -24.58 17.48 -3.23
CA THR A 215 -25.03 18.80 -2.76
C THR A 215 -24.40 19.11 -1.42
N ARG A 216 -24.01 20.36 -1.17
CA ARG A 216 -23.59 20.84 0.15
C ARG A 216 -24.76 21.53 0.84
N ALA A 217 -25.09 21.10 2.04
CA ALA A 217 -26.02 21.83 2.88
C ALA A 217 -25.31 23.05 3.47
N THR A 218 -25.93 24.23 3.41
CA THR A 218 -25.42 25.43 4.09
C THR A 218 -26.07 25.50 5.47
N LYS A 219 -25.26 25.47 6.53
CA LYS A 219 -25.72 25.74 7.90
C LYS A 219 -25.29 27.13 8.31
N MET A 220 -26.21 27.87 8.94
CA MET A 220 -25.90 29.16 9.55
C MET A 220 -25.32 28.87 10.93
N THR A 221 -24.02 29.13 11.11
CA THR A 221 -23.39 29.14 12.43
C THR A 221 -23.21 30.58 12.89
N PRO A 222 -22.98 30.83 14.20
CA PRO A 222 -22.76 32.19 14.73
C PRO A 222 -21.58 32.94 14.07
N GLU A 223 -20.64 32.20 13.48
CA GLU A 223 -19.48 32.75 12.75
C GLU A 223 -19.72 32.94 11.24
N GLY A 224 -20.92 32.61 10.74
CA GLY A 224 -21.33 32.81 9.35
C GLY A 224 -21.89 31.55 8.67
N PRO A 225 -22.24 31.65 7.38
CA PRO A 225 -22.70 30.50 6.61
C PRO A 225 -21.54 29.52 6.36
N THR A 226 -21.61 28.33 6.96
CA THR A 226 -20.66 27.24 6.73
C THR A 226 -21.29 26.18 5.82
N LYS A 227 -20.55 25.74 4.80
CA LYS A 227 -20.98 24.66 3.90
C LYS A 227 -20.54 23.33 4.48
N GLU A 228 -21.48 22.42 4.66
CA GLU A 228 -21.18 21.05 5.10
C GLU A 228 -20.47 20.24 4.00
N ALA A 229 -19.95 19.07 4.40
CA ALA A 229 -19.42 18.10 3.47
C ALA A 229 -20.50 17.72 2.43
N ALA A 230 -20.07 17.58 1.17
CA ALA A 230 -20.96 17.29 0.07
C ALA A 230 -21.53 15.86 0.20
N ARG A 231 -22.86 15.73 0.12
CA ARG A 231 -23.58 14.45 0.24
C ARG A 231 -24.46 14.23 -0.97
N ILE A 232 -24.58 12.97 -1.39
CA ILE A 232 -25.45 12.62 -2.51
C ILE A 232 -26.91 12.71 -2.08
N SER A 233 -27.68 13.51 -2.81
CA SER A 233 -29.08 13.77 -2.50
C SER A 233 -29.93 13.62 -3.75
N LEU A 234 -31.17 13.17 -3.57
CA LEU A 234 -32.15 13.11 -4.63
C LEU A 234 -32.67 14.52 -4.93
N VAL A 235 -32.34 15.04 -6.11
CA VAL A 235 -32.67 16.41 -6.54
C VAL A 235 -34.03 16.49 -7.21
N LEU A 236 -34.36 15.47 -7.99
CA LEU A 236 -35.61 15.38 -8.74
C LEU A 236 -36.05 13.92 -8.79
N LYS A 237 -37.35 13.67 -8.67
CA LYS A 237 -37.97 12.39 -9.01
C LYS A 237 -39.24 12.63 -9.83
N ILE A 238 -39.40 11.87 -10.92
CA ILE A 238 -40.62 11.77 -11.70
C ILE A 238 -41.16 10.36 -11.48
N GLN A 239 -42.42 10.24 -11.10
CA GLN A 239 -43.05 8.97 -10.75
C GLN A 239 -44.34 8.78 -11.55
N GLY A 240 -44.53 7.59 -12.10
CA GLY A 240 -45.71 7.20 -12.88
C GLY A 240 -45.62 7.59 -14.36
N GLY A 241 -46.64 7.16 -15.11
CA GLY A 241 -46.74 7.42 -16.54
C GLY A 241 -46.97 8.89 -16.89
N ILE A 242 -46.52 9.30 -18.08
CA ILE A 242 -46.67 10.67 -18.58
C ILE A 242 -47.96 10.76 -19.39
N ARG A 243 -48.82 11.73 -19.02
CA ARG A 243 -50.09 12.00 -19.71
C ARG A 243 -49.82 12.30 -21.19
N ASP A 244 -50.65 11.74 -22.09
CA ASP A 244 -50.48 11.86 -23.55
C ASP A 244 -50.53 13.30 -24.06
N SER A 245 -51.13 14.23 -23.31
CA SER A 245 -51.25 15.65 -23.67
C SER A 245 -50.07 16.52 -23.24
N ALA A 246 -49.05 15.97 -22.57
CA ALA A 246 -47.91 16.74 -22.08
C ALA A 246 -46.80 16.83 -23.14
N ASP A 247 -46.30 18.04 -23.41
CA ASP A 247 -45.09 18.23 -24.20
C ASP A 247 -43.86 17.70 -23.42
N VAL A 248 -43.39 16.54 -23.85
CA VAL A 248 -42.29 15.81 -23.23
C VAL A 248 -40.97 16.58 -23.36
N GLY A 249 -40.78 17.32 -24.46
CA GLY A 249 -39.57 18.12 -24.66
C GLY A 249 -39.49 19.30 -23.69
N ALA A 250 -40.60 19.99 -23.47
CA ALA A 250 -40.70 21.05 -22.47
C ALA A 250 -40.57 20.51 -21.04
N LEU A 251 -41.10 19.30 -20.77
CA LEU A 251 -40.94 18.64 -19.48
C LEU A 251 -39.47 18.33 -19.18
N ILE A 252 -38.74 17.76 -20.14
CA ILE A 252 -37.31 17.44 -19.99
C ILE A 252 -36.52 18.72 -19.70
N HIS A 253 -36.75 19.77 -20.48
CA HIS A 253 -36.05 21.04 -20.30
C HIS A 253 -36.36 21.70 -18.94
N SER A 254 -37.64 21.78 -18.57
CA SER A 254 -38.06 22.44 -17.33
C SER A 254 -37.65 21.68 -16.06
N LYS A 255 -37.60 20.34 -16.12
CA LYS A 255 -37.33 19.49 -14.95
C LYS A 255 -35.87 19.08 -14.84
N PHE A 256 -35.24 18.58 -15.91
CA PHE A 256 -33.87 18.07 -15.88
C PHE A 256 -32.86 19.17 -16.19
N VAL A 257 -32.96 19.83 -17.35
CA VAL A 257 -31.97 20.84 -17.79
C VAL A 257 -31.88 21.99 -16.79
N LYS A 258 -33.03 22.58 -16.40
CA LYS A 258 -33.06 23.68 -15.42
C LYS A 258 -32.46 23.29 -14.06
N LYS A 259 -32.67 22.06 -13.60
CA LYS A 259 -32.11 21.57 -12.34
C LYS A 259 -30.61 21.32 -12.47
N MET A 260 -30.16 20.68 -13.53
CA MET A 260 -28.73 20.45 -13.77
C MET A 260 -27.96 21.77 -13.87
N MET A 261 -28.47 22.76 -14.61
CA MET A 261 -27.86 24.09 -14.70
C MET A 261 -27.73 24.78 -13.33
N ARG A 262 -28.64 24.51 -12.39
CA ARG A 262 -28.56 25.07 -11.03
C ARG A 262 -27.45 24.43 -10.19
N TYR A 263 -27.23 23.12 -10.31
CA TYR A 263 -26.28 22.37 -9.48
C TYR A 263 -24.90 22.17 -10.14
N GLU A 264 -24.79 22.35 -11.46
CA GLU A 264 -23.52 22.22 -12.19
C GLU A 264 -22.39 23.14 -11.68
N PRO A 265 -22.59 24.43 -11.34
CA PRO A 265 -21.49 25.24 -10.82
C PRO A 265 -20.97 24.73 -9.47
N GLU A 266 -21.84 24.19 -8.62
CA GLU A 266 -21.44 23.60 -7.34
C GLU A 266 -20.69 22.29 -7.54
N LEU A 267 -21.15 21.43 -8.46
CA LEU A 267 -20.44 20.20 -8.83
C LEU A 267 -19.09 20.49 -9.49
N ALA A 268 -18.98 21.52 -10.32
CA ALA A 268 -17.72 21.93 -10.93
C ALA A 268 -16.68 22.32 -9.88
N LEU A 269 -17.09 23.05 -8.83
CA LEU A 269 -16.24 23.37 -7.69
C LEU A 269 -15.80 22.10 -6.95
N ILE A 270 -16.74 21.19 -6.66
CA ILE A 270 -16.42 19.90 -6.02
C ILE A 270 -15.41 19.11 -6.87
N ARG A 271 -15.60 19.06 -8.20
CA ARG A 271 -14.68 18.37 -9.11
C ARG A 271 -13.28 18.99 -9.10
N ALA A 272 -13.19 20.31 -9.03
CA ALA A 272 -11.91 21.00 -8.93
C ALA A 272 -11.18 20.65 -7.62
N GLU A 273 -11.87 20.70 -6.48
CA GLU A 273 -11.33 20.35 -5.17
C GLU A 273 -10.86 18.88 -5.11
N LEU A 274 -11.63 17.96 -5.71
CA LEU A 274 -11.24 16.54 -5.80
C LEU A 274 -9.98 16.35 -6.65
N ARG A 275 -9.85 17.04 -7.79
CA ARG A 275 -8.66 16.97 -8.63
C ARG A 275 -7.43 17.51 -7.92
N GLU A 276 -7.58 18.62 -7.20
CA GLU A 276 -6.50 19.22 -6.42
C GLU A 276 -6.01 18.27 -5.32
N ARG A 277 -6.92 17.68 -4.54
CA ARG A 277 -6.58 16.69 -3.51
C ARG A 277 -5.86 15.47 -4.10
N LEU A 278 -6.34 14.94 -5.22
CA LEU A 278 -5.70 13.80 -5.88
C LEU A 278 -4.28 14.15 -6.39
N ALA A 279 -4.10 15.34 -6.94
CA ALA A 279 -2.80 15.82 -7.40
C ALA A 279 -1.82 15.99 -6.21
N GLU A 280 -2.29 16.56 -5.09
CA GLU A 280 -1.49 16.71 -3.88
C GLU A 280 -1.05 15.35 -3.31
N GLU A 281 -1.97 14.38 -3.24
CA GLU A 281 -1.65 13.02 -2.79
C GLU A 281 -0.62 12.34 -3.70
N GLN A 282 -0.76 12.48 -5.02
CA GLN A 282 0.20 11.94 -5.99
C GLN A 282 1.58 12.60 -5.86
N LEU A 283 1.62 13.93 -5.71
CA LEU A 283 2.87 14.65 -5.47
C LEU A 283 3.55 14.19 -4.18
N ARG A 284 2.79 14.02 -3.10
CA ARG A 284 3.35 13.53 -1.83
C ARG A 284 3.90 12.11 -1.94
N ARG A 285 3.21 11.22 -2.67
CA ARG A 285 3.67 9.84 -2.90
C ARG A 285 4.97 9.81 -3.71
N THR A 286 5.02 10.55 -4.82
CA THR A 286 6.22 10.63 -5.67
C THR A 286 7.42 11.23 -4.93
N GLN A 287 7.21 12.28 -4.12
CA GLN A 287 8.25 12.84 -3.25
C GLN A 287 8.76 11.81 -2.23
N GLN A 288 7.86 11.06 -1.60
CA GLN A 288 8.22 10.04 -0.62
C GLN A 288 9.01 8.88 -1.25
N GLU A 289 8.62 8.43 -2.44
CA GLU A 289 9.31 7.39 -3.20
C GLU A 289 10.70 7.85 -3.64
N ASN A 290 10.83 9.08 -4.15
CA ASN A 290 12.11 9.66 -4.55
C ASN A 290 13.05 9.82 -3.35
N PHE A 291 12.53 10.27 -2.21
CA PHE A 291 13.31 10.36 -0.97
C PHE A 291 13.81 8.98 -0.51
N GLN A 292 12.95 7.96 -0.53
CA GLN A 292 13.35 6.60 -0.16
C GLN A 292 14.41 6.04 -1.12
N LYS A 293 14.27 6.26 -2.43
CA LYS A 293 15.28 5.86 -3.42
C LYS A 293 16.62 6.55 -3.18
N SER A 294 16.63 7.86 -2.93
CA SER A 294 17.86 8.60 -2.61
C SER A 294 18.53 8.06 -1.34
N LEU A 295 17.74 7.83 -0.28
CA LEU A 295 18.26 7.30 0.98
C LEU A 295 18.86 5.90 0.81
N GLN A 296 18.24 5.04 0.00
CA GLN A 296 18.78 3.72 -0.32
C GLN A 296 20.08 3.83 -1.12
N GLN A 297 20.14 4.70 -2.13
CA GLN A 297 21.36 4.93 -2.90
C GLN A 297 22.50 5.47 -2.03
N ASP A 298 22.23 6.42 -1.13
CA ASP A 298 23.23 6.96 -0.23
C ASP A 298 23.73 5.92 0.77
N LYS A 299 22.83 5.08 1.29
CA LYS A 299 23.20 3.93 2.12
C LYS A 299 24.09 2.95 1.34
N LEU A 300 23.73 2.59 0.12
CA LEU A 300 24.53 1.68 -0.71
C LEU A 300 25.90 2.28 -1.05
N LYS A 301 25.97 3.57 -1.39
CA LYS A 301 27.23 4.28 -1.62
C LYS A 301 28.11 4.29 -0.37
N LYS A 302 27.53 4.55 0.80
CA LYS A 302 28.26 4.52 2.08
C LYS A 302 28.78 3.12 2.39
N MET A 303 27.94 2.09 2.28
CA MET A 303 28.35 0.70 2.48
C MET A 303 29.44 0.26 1.50
N ARG A 304 29.38 0.69 0.22
CA ARG A 304 30.44 0.43 -0.77
C ARG A 304 31.76 1.09 -0.38
N LYS A 305 31.73 2.36 0.04
CA LYS A 305 32.93 3.07 0.51
C LYS A 305 33.54 2.40 1.74
N GLU A 306 32.73 2.07 2.74
CA GLU A 306 33.19 1.37 3.95
C GLU A 306 33.81 0.01 3.63
N LYS A 307 33.20 -0.77 2.73
CA LYS A 307 33.77 -2.05 2.26
C LYS A 307 35.11 -1.87 1.55
N GLU A 308 35.22 -0.87 0.67
CA GLU A 308 36.46 -0.59 -0.07
C GLU A 308 37.58 -0.12 0.87
N GLU A 309 37.27 0.75 1.83
CA GLU A 309 38.23 1.20 2.85
C GLU A 309 38.73 0.05 3.72
N LEU A 310 37.84 -0.87 4.12
CA LEU A 310 38.21 -2.07 4.87
C LEU A 310 39.08 -3.01 4.03
N LEU A 311 38.76 -3.21 2.75
CA LEU A 311 39.56 -4.01 1.83
C LEU A 311 40.97 -3.44 1.67
N VAL A 312 41.11 -2.13 1.48
CA VAL A 312 42.44 -1.48 1.39
C VAL A 312 43.24 -1.66 2.69
N LYS A 313 42.60 -1.55 3.86
CA LYS A 313 43.27 -1.82 5.15
C LYS A 313 43.75 -3.26 5.26
N TYR A 314 42.93 -4.22 4.84
CA TYR A 314 43.29 -5.63 4.82
C TYR A 314 44.51 -5.90 3.91
N LEU A 315 44.50 -5.37 2.69
CA LEU A 315 45.58 -5.54 1.72
C LEU A 315 46.91 -5.00 2.27
N LYS A 316 46.90 -3.82 2.91
CA LYS A 316 48.11 -3.24 3.55
C LYS A 316 48.67 -4.13 4.65
N TRP A 317 47.80 -4.69 5.50
CA TRP A 317 48.23 -5.60 6.57
C TRP A 317 48.77 -6.94 6.03
N ARG A 318 48.14 -7.49 4.99
CA ARG A 318 48.52 -8.81 4.42
C ARG A 318 49.73 -8.72 3.49
N GLN A 319 50.06 -7.55 2.94
CA GLN A 319 51.14 -7.37 1.99
C GLN A 319 52.51 -7.91 2.44
N PRO A 320 53.02 -7.68 3.67
CA PRO A 320 54.32 -8.20 4.09
C PRO A 320 54.37 -9.73 4.05
N HIS A 321 53.26 -10.40 4.38
CA HIS A 321 53.15 -11.86 4.28
C HIS A 321 53.25 -12.32 2.83
N ILE A 322 52.53 -11.66 1.91
CA ILE A 322 52.56 -11.98 0.48
C ILE A 322 53.95 -11.71 -0.12
N LEU A 323 54.63 -10.63 0.28
CA LEU A 323 56.00 -10.32 -0.19
C LEU A 323 57.01 -11.40 0.21
N ARG A 324 56.89 -12.01 1.40
CA ARG A 324 57.73 -13.16 1.80
C ARG A 324 57.51 -14.39 0.91
N ILE A 325 56.26 -14.65 0.53
CA ILE A 325 55.91 -15.72 -0.42
C ILE A 325 56.55 -15.43 -1.79
N VAL A 326 56.43 -14.20 -2.28
CA VAL A 326 57.01 -13.79 -3.57
C VAL A 326 58.55 -13.86 -3.56
N ALA A 327 59.19 -13.52 -2.43
CA ALA A 327 60.64 -13.60 -2.26
C ALA A 327 61.18 -15.05 -2.23
N GLY A 328 60.30 -16.05 -2.15
CA GLY A 328 60.67 -17.47 -2.19
C GLY A 328 61.20 -18.01 -0.86
N GLU A 329 60.88 -17.38 0.27
CA GLU A 329 61.25 -17.82 1.63
C GLU A 329 60.39 -18.99 2.13
N ALA A 330 60.14 -20.00 1.28
CA ALA A 330 59.28 -21.13 1.62
C ALA A 330 60.04 -22.23 2.36
N THR A 331 59.56 -22.60 3.55
CA THR A 331 60.14 -23.66 4.41
C THR A 331 59.66 -25.07 4.03
N SER A 332 58.67 -25.21 3.15
CA SER A 332 57.94 -26.44 2.84
C SER A 332 57.88 -26.73 1.32
N PRO A 333 57.44 -27.91 0.84
CA PRO A 333 57.38 -28.18 -0.60
C PRO A 333 56.55 -27.14 -1.34
N THR A 334 57.08 -26.63 -2.45
CA THR A 334 56.50 -25.50 -3.20
C THR A 334 55.69 -25.97 -4.42
N LEU A 335 54.67 -25.20 -4.76
CA LEU A 335 53.80 -25.35 -5.93
C LEU A 335 53.98 -24.15 -6.86
N ARG A 336 54.13 -24.42 -8.17
CA ARG A 336 54.33 -23.35 -9.17
C ARG A 336 52.98 -22.89 -9.70
N VAL A 337 52.58 -21.66 -9.36
CA VAL A 337 51.34 -21.05 -9.84
C VAL A 337 51.68 -19.92 -10.78
N ALA A 338 51.20 -20.00 -12.03
CA ALA A 338 51.32 -18.94 -13.01
C ALA A 338 50.00 -18.16 -13.09
N PHE A 339 50.07 -16.84 -12.99
CA PHE A 339 48.96 -15.92 -13.24
C PHE A 339 49.14 -15.27 -14.60
N LYS A 340 48.09 -15.29 -15.41
CA LYS A 340 48.00 -14.55 -16.66
C LYS A 340 46.98 -13.43 -16.49
N PHE A 341 47.47 -12.21 -16.51
CA PHE A 341 46.68 -10.99 -16.37
C PHE A 341 46.08 -10.55 -17.71
N GLU A 342 45.05 -9.70 -17.67
CA GLU A 342 44.39 -9.14 -18.86
C GLU A 342 45.34 -8.31 -19.74
N ASN A 343 46.37 -7.70 -19.13
CA ASN A 343 47.43 -6.98 -19.84
C ASN A 343 48.39 -7.92 -20.62
N GLY A 344 48.15 -9.23 -20.60
CA GLY A 344 48.98 -10.25 -21.26
C GLY A 344 50.24 -10.64 -20.47
N GLN A 345 50.51 -10.00 -19.32
CA GLN A 345 51.64 -10.32 -18.48
C GLN A 345 51.43 -11.67 -17.79
N ARG A 346 52.45 -12.52 -17.84
CA ARG A 346 52.48 -13.80 -17.14
C ARG A 346 53.48 -13.72 -15.99
N VAL A 347 52.99 -13.87 -14.77
CA VAL A 347 53.84 -13.93 -13.56
C VAL A 347 53.76 -15.33 -12.98
N THR A 348 54.93 -15.92 -12.67
CA THR A 348 54.99 -17.26 -12.06
C THR A 348 55.56 -17.14 -10.67
N LEU A 349 54.83 -17.65 -9.68
CA LEU A 349 55.20 -17.63 -8.27
C LEU A 349 55.20 -19.03 -7.69
N ASN A 350 56.00 -19.20 -6.64
CA ASN A 350 56.08 -20.44 -5.89
C ASN A 350 55.32 -20.25 -4.58
N PHE A 351 54.19 -20.93 -4.42
CA PHE A 351 53.42 -20.94 -3.17
C PHE A 351 53.78 -22.17 -2.35
N SER A 352 53.64 -22.06 -1.03
CA SER A 352 53.74 -23.21 -0.13
C SER A 352 52.50 -24.10 -0.28
N GLN A 353 52.64 -25.42 -0.09
CA GLN A 353 51.50 -26.35 -0.09
C GLN A 353 50.47 -26.05 1.00
N GLU A 354 50.89 -25.39 2.08
CA GLU A 354 50.06 -24.99 3.22
C GLU A 354 49.50 -23.55 3.07
N SER A 355 49.79 -22.84 1.97
CA SER A 355 49.17 -21.53 1.71
C SER A 355 47.67 -21.68 1.43
N SER A 356 46.88 -20.65 1.76
CA SER A 356 45.44 -20.62 1.49
C SER A 356 45.15 -20.05 0.09
N ILE A 357 43.99 -20.39 -0.47
CA ILE A 357 43.47 -19.77 -1.69
C ILE A 357 43.35 -18.25 -1.54
N GLU A 358 43.02 -17.78 -0.33
CA GLU A 358 43.00 -16.35 -0.01
C GLU A 358 44.31 -15.62 -0.32
N ASP A 359 45.47 -16.27 -0.14
CA ASP A 359 46.76 -15.65 -0.44
C ASP A 359 46.95 -15.41 -1.94
N LEU A 360 46.39 -16.28 -2.79
CA LEU A 360 46.43 -16.11 -4.25
C LEU A 360 45.57 -14.93 -4.68
N PHE A 361 44.35 -14.82 -4.14
CA PHE A 361 43.47 -13.68 -4.40
C PHE A 361 44.06 -12.37 -3.87
N THR A 362 44.67 -12.40 -2.68
CA THR A 362 45.34 -11.22 -2.09
C THR A 362 46.51 -10.77 -2.97
N TYR A 363 47.34 -11.69 -3.46
CA TYR A 363 48.43 -11.36 -4.37
C TYR A 363 47.91 -10.70 -5.65
N VAL A 364 46.87 -11.26 -6.25
CA VAL A 364 46.27 -10.74 -7.48
C VAL A 364 45.69 -9.35 -7.25
N GLU A 365 44.95 -9.10 -6.17
CA GLU A 365 44.47 -7.74 -5.83
C GLU A 365 45.61 -6.74 -5.59
N LEU A 366 46.66 -7.14 -4.86
CA LEU A 366 47.83 -6.28 -4.63
C LEU A 366 48.53 -5.92 -5.96
N SER A 367 48.58 -6.86 -6.90
CA SER A 367 49.17 -6.65 -8.22
C SER A 367 48.31 -5.72 -9.10
N ILE A 368 46.99 -5.92 -9.14
CA ILE A 368 46.05 -5.08 -9.91
C ILE A 368 46.06 -3.63 -9.39
N ARG A 369 46.12 -3.46 -8.07
CA ARG A 369 46.12 -2.14 -7.41
C ARG A 369 47.50 -1.48 -7.35
N ASN A 370 48.54 -2.10 -7.92
CA ASN A 370 49.94 -1.64 -7.87
C ASN A 370 50.46 -1.39 -6.44
N MET A 371 49.96 -2.13 -5.45
CA MET A 371 50.31 -1.96 -4.03
C MET A 371 51.53 -2.80 -3.61
N LEU A 372 52.07 -3.66 -4.48
CA LEU A 372 53.20 -4.54 -4.17
C LEU A 372 54.50 -3.79 -3.85
N ASN A 373 54.78 -2.69 -4.56
CA ASN A 373 56.07 -1.97 -4.49
C ASN A 373 56.09 -0.83 -3.46
N SER A 374 54.93 -0.48 -2.90
CA SER A 374 54.78 0.59 -1.91
C SER A 374 54.99 0.06 -0.50
N HIS A 375 55.79 0.77 0.30
CA HIS A 375 55.87 0.54 1.74
C HIS A 375 54.69 1.20 2.43
N TYR A 376 53.89 0.41 3.15
CA TYR A 376 52.85 0.92 4.02
C TYR A 376 53.20 0.63 5.47
N GLU A 377 52.98 1.62 6.33
CA GLU A 377 53.03 1.42 7.77
C GLU A 377 51.84 0.54 8.18
N VAL A 378 52.15 -0.62 8.76
CA VAL A 378 51.14 -1.51 9.32
C VAL A 378 50.73 -0.94 10.67
N LEU A 379 49.62 -0.21 10.69
CA LEU A 379 49.11 0.46 11.90
C LEU A 379 48.26 -0.44 12.80
N LEU A 380 47.96 -1.68 12.38
CA LEU A 380 47.15 -2.64 13.15
C LEU A 380 48.04 -3.75 13.72
N SER A 381 47.81 -4.11 14.98
CA SER A 381 48.38 -5.32 15.58
C SER A 381 47.78 -6.58 14.93
N ASP A 382 48.55 -7.67 14.84
CA ASP A 382 48.12 -8.91 14.20
C ASP A 382 46.86 -9.52 14.83
N GLU A 383 46.69 -9.37 16.15
CA GLU A 383 45.51 -9.85 16.88
C GLU A 383 44.24 -9.04 16.53
N GLU A 384 44.40 -7.71 16.42
CA GLU A 384 43.31 -6.80 16.06
C GLU A 384 42.87 -7.03 14.61
N ALA A 385 43.84 -7.18 13.70
CA ALA A 385 43.60 -7.49 12.30
C ALA A 385 42.87 -8.84 12.12
N GLN A 386 43.33 -9.90 12.80
CA GLN A 386 42.68 -11.21 12.74
C GLN A 386 41.22 -11.13 13.24
N SER A 387 40.96 -10.38 14.31
CA SER A 387 39.60 -10.24 14.86
C SER A 387 38.64 -9.47 13.95
N LEU A 388 39.13 -8.44 13.26
CA LEU A 388 38.37 -7.59 12.34
C LEU A 388 38.11 -8.31 11.02
N PHE A 389 39.14 -8.93 10.46
CA PHE A 389 39.04 -9.51 9.13
C PHE A 389 38.43 -10.91 9.14
N ASN A 390 38.62 -11.77 10.16
CA ASN A 390 38.09 -13.15 10.16
C ASN A 390 36.56 -13.23 10.23
N LYS A 391 35.88 -12.18 10.69
CA LYS A 391 34.41 -12.15 10.80
C LYS A 391 33.70 -11.73 9.51
N GLN A 392 34.42 -11.18 8.53
CA GLN A 392 33.83 -10.59 7.32
C GLN A 392 34.20 -11.40 6.08
N ALA A 393 33.19 -11.82 5.31
CA ALA A 393 33.39 -12.40 3.98
C ALA A 393 33.99 -11.33 3.07
N ARG A 394 35.13 -11.65 2.44
CA ARG A 394 35.87 -10.72 1.57
C ARG A 394 35.36 -10.90 0.15
N ASP A 395 34.98 -9.80 -0.47
CA ASP A 395 34.49 -9.77 -1.84
C ASP A 395 35.64 -9.30 -2.72
N TYR A 396 36.36 -10.27 -3.30
CA TYR A 396 37.47 -10.00 -4.22
C TYR A 396 36.89 -9.64 -5.59
N LYS A 397 37.33 -8.54 -6.18
CA LYS A 397 36.83 -8.07 -7.50
C LYS A 397 37.48 -8.83 -8.66
N CYS A 398 38.32 -9.81 -8.37
CA CYS A 398 38.97 -10.65 -9.36
C CYS A 398 38.36 -12.06 -9.39
N ARG A 399 38.23 -12.60 -10.60
CA ARG A 399 37.88 -13.98 -10.86
C ARG A 399 39.11 -14.72 -11.36
N LEU A 400 39.46 -15.81 -10.70
CA LEU A 400 40.59 -16.66 -11.09
C LEU A 400 40.04 -17.92 -11.75
N THR A 401 40.30 -18.10 -13.05
CA THR A 401 39.82 -19.26 -13.81
C THR A 401 40.97 -20.14 -14.29
N SER A 402 40.77 -21.45 -14.30
CA SER A 402 41.73 -22.38 -14.89
C SER A 402 41.80 -22.18 -16.40
N SER A 403 43.02 -22.13 -16.93
CA SER A 403 43.27 -22.15 -18.38
C SER A 403 43.05 -23.53 -19.02
N VAL A 404 43.07 -24.60 -18.22
CA VAL A 404 42.88 -25.98 -18.66
C VAL A 404 41.40 -26.36 -18.56
N PRO A 405 40.78 -26.94 -19.60
CA PRO A 405 39.40 -27.44 -19.52
C PRO A 405 39.26 -28.57 -18.49
N PRO A 406 38.20 -28.62 -17.68
CA PRO A 406 37.09 -27.67 -17.58
C PRO A 406 37.51 -26.34 -16.94
N ARG A 407 36.94 -25.22 -17.42
CA ARG A 407 37.20 -23.86 -16.90
C ARG A 407 36.60 -23.68 -15.50
N SER A 408 37.20 -24.32 -14.49
CA SER A 408 36.84 -24.17 -13.09
C SER A 408 37.25 -22.79 -12.57
N SER A 409 36.43 -22.18 -11.73
CA SER A 409 36.73 -20.89 -11.10
C SER A 409 37.10 -21.07 -9.63
N LEU A 410 38.19 -20.43 -9.21
CA LEU A 410 38.69 -20.48 -7.84
C LEU A 410 37.71 -19.78 -6.87
N ASN A 411 36.84 -18.91 -7.38
CA ASN A 411 35.82 -18.17 -6.63
C ASN A 411 34.72 -19.08 -6.07
N GLU A 412 34.57 -20.31 -6.58
CA GLU A 412 33.61 -21.30 -6.09
C GLU A 412 34.11 -22.06 -4.86
N TYR A 413 35.41 -21.95 -4.53
CA TYR A 413 36.02 -22.58 -3.36
C TYR A 413 36.03 -21.63 -2.16
N PRO A 414 35.88 -22.15 -0.93
CA PRO A 414 36.03 -21.31 0.26
C PRO A 414 37.47 -20.81 0.37
N LEU A 415 37.61 -19.54 0.78
CA LEU A 415 38.89 -18.82 0.89
C LEU A 415 39.91 -19.51 1.81
N THR A 416 39.44 -20.38 2.72
CA THR A 416 40.27 -21.15 3.67
C THR A 416 40.82 -22.45 3.11
N THR A 417 40.40 -22.87 1.91
CA THR A 417 40.94 -24.08 1.26
C THR A 417 42.43 -23.90 0.97
N LEU A 418 43.21 -24.96 1.19
CA LEU A 418 44.64 -24.96 0.93
C LEU A 418 44.92 -25.15 -0.56
N VAL A 419 46.02 -24.59 -1.03
CA VAL A 419 46.40 -24.64 -2.45
C VAL A 419 46.63 -26.08 -2.93
N LYS A 420 47.13 -26.97 -2.06
CA LYS A 420 47.33 -28.39 -2.38
C LYS A 420 46.03 -29.15 -2.72
N ASP A 421 44.91 -28.72 -2.15
CA ASP A 421 43.62 -29.41 -2.28
C ASP A 421 42.90 -29.01 -3.59
N VAL A 422 43.47 -28.07 -4.36
CA VAL A 422 42.91 -27.60 -5.63
C VAL A 422 43.51 -28.40 -6.80
N PRO A 423 42.73 -29.24 -7.50
CA PRO A 423 43.25 -30.24 -8.44
C PRO A 423 43.84 -29.64 -9.73
N PHE A 424 43.44 -28.42 -10.11
CA PHE A 424 43.94 -27.74 -11.32
C PHE A 424 45.16 -26.84 -11.05
N ILE A 425 45.64 -26.79 -9.80
CA ILE A 425 46.82 -26.02 -9.40
C ILE A 425 48.00 -26.95 -9.04
N THR A 426 47.73 -28.17 -8.59
CA THR A 426 48.75 -29.18 -8.25
C THR A 426 49.18 -30.01 -9.47
N PRO A 427 50.48 -30.23 -9.73
CA PRO A 427 51.67 -29.64 -9.09
C PRO A 427 52.08 -28.27 -9.66
N SER A 428 51.55 -27.90 -10.84
CA SER A 428 51.72 -26.58 -11.44
C SER A 428 50.45 -26.16 -12.18
N GLY A 429 49.91 -24.98 -11.86
CA GLY A 429 48.68 -24.45 -12.44
C GLY A 429 48.88 -23.12 -13.16
N LEU A 430 48.08 -22.88 -14.21
CA LEU A 430 47.97 -21.59 -14.88
C LEU A 430 46.56 -21.03 -14.68
N LEU A 431 46.48 -19.93 -13.94
CA LEU A 431 45.26 -19.18 -13.63
C LEU A 431 45.16 -17.93 -14.50
N MET A 432 44.00 -17.73 -15.11
CA MET A 432 43.62 -16.50 -15.81
C MET A 432 42.96 -15.56 -14.80
N VAL A 433 43.37 -14.30 -14.80
CA VAL A 433 42.78 -13.25 -13.97
C VAL A 433 41.78 -12.47 -14.82
N GLU A 434 40.51 -12.46 -14.42
CA GLU A 434 39.46 -11.64 -15.00
C GLU A 434 38.97 -10.63 -13.95
N SER A 435 38.83 -9.37 -14.33
CA SER A 435 38.24 -8.33 -13.50
C SER A 435 36.70 -8.43 -13.57
N MET A 436 36.05 -8.51 -12.40
CA MET A 436 34.60 -8.37 -12.31
C MET A 436 34.29 -6.87 -12.33
N GLU A 437 34.03 -6.32 -13.52
CA GLU A 437 33.45 -4.97 -13.60
C GLU A 437 31.99 -5.03 -13.08
N ASP A 438 31.68 -4.15 -12.13
CA ASP A 438 30.34 -3.96 -11.58
C ASP A 438 29.41 -3.43 -12.70
N ASN A 439 28.73 -4.30 -13.42
CA ASN A 439 27.68 -3.93 -14.38
C ASN A 439 26.34 -3.65 -13.67
#